data_AF-A0A532TTH3-F1
#
_entry.id   AF-A0A532TTH3-F1
#
_cell.length_a   1.000
_cell.length_b   1.000
_cell.length_c   1.000
_cell.angle_alpha   90.00
_cell.angle_beta   90.00
_cell.angle_gamma   90.00
#
_symmetry.space_group_name_H-M   'P 1'
#
loop_
_entity.id
_entity.type
_entity.pdbx_description
1 polymer ?
#
loop_
_entity_poly.entity_id
_entity_poly.type
_entity_poly.pdbx_seq_one_letter_code
_entity_poly.pdbx_strand_id
1 'polypeptide(L)' 'LILPKIVFPMHYLTFPMLAQSADDFVNAIKEKGLGTQVVVLKPGESYNF' A
#
# COMPACT_ATOMS: atom_id res chain seq x y z
N LEU A 1 -10.55 -13.52 4.14
CA LEU A 1 -9.63 -12.62 3.41
C LEU A 1 -10.48 -11.69 2.55
N ILE A 2 -10.25 -10.37 2.60
CA ILE A 2 -11.15 -9.38 1.95
C ILE A 2 -10.88 -9.16 0.44
N LEU A 3 -9.76 -9.68 -0.10
CA LEU A 3 -9.38 -9.70 -1.53
C LEU A 3 -9.85 -8.49 -2.39
N PRO A 4 -9.50 -7.25 -2.02
CA PRO A 4 -9.86 -6.08 -2.79
C PRO A 4 -9.15 -6.06 -4.14
N LYS A 5 -9.76 -5.38 -5.12
CA LYS A 5 -9.13 -5.13 -6.42
C LYS A 5 -7.93 -4.19 -6.31
N ILE A 6 -8.06 -3.13 -5.49
CA ILE A 6 -7.05 -2.08 -5.31
C ILE A 6 -6.90 -1.78 -3.81
N VAL A 7 -5.67 -1.56 -3.35
CA VAL A 7 -5.35 -1.11 -1.98
C VAL A 7 -4.39 0.07 -2.01
N PHE A 8 -4.67 1.06 -1.17
CA PHE A 8 -3.78 2.18 -0.89
C PHE A 8 -3.21 2.02 0.52
N PRO A 9 -1.92 1.71 0.70
CA PRO A 9 -1.31 1.72 2.01
C PRO A 9 -1.26 3.15 2.53
N MET A 10 -1.69 3.34 3.76
CA MET A 10 -1.78 4.64 4.42
C MET A 10 -1.13 4.58 5.80
N HIS A 11 -0.94 5.75 6.42
CA HIS A 11 -0.48 5.88 7.80
C HIS A 11 0.91 5.24 8.06
N TYR A 12 1.84 5.51 7.13
CA TYR A 12 3.26 5.20 7.23
C TYR A 12 4.07 6.49 6.91
N LEU A 13 5.39 6.49 7.13
CA LEU A 13 6.35 7.56 6.81
C LEU A 13 6.15 8.92 7.53
N THR A 14 5.00 9.21 8.11
CA THR A 14 4.71 10.53 8.71
C THR A 14 5.45 10.81 10.02
N PHE A 15 5.87 9.76 10.74
CA PHE A 15 6.63 9.88 11.99
C PHE A 15 7.84 8.94 11.99
N PRO A 16 8.95 9.29 12.68
CA PRO A 16 10.15 8.44 12.72
C PRO A 16 9.93 7.03 13.28
N MET A 17 8.91 6.84 14.14
CA MET A 17 8.58 5.54 14.72
C MET A 17 7.76 4.63 13.80
N LEU A 18 7.23 5.16 12.69
CA LEU A 18 6.48 4.38 11.71
C LEU A 18 7.42 3.74 10.69
N ALA A 19 6.89 2.76 9.95
CA ALA A 19 7.57 2.25 8.77
C ALA A 19 7.86 3.41 7.80
N GLN A 20 9.11 3.52 7.34
CA GLN A 20 9.56 4.61 6.47
C GLN A 20 9.27 4.33 4.98
N SER A 21 8.60 3.21 4.68
CA SER A 21 8.15 2.85 3.34
C SER A 21 6.96 1.89 3.42
N ALA A 22 6.23 1.77 2.32
CA ALA A 22 5.19 0.76 2.12
C ALA A 22 5.73 -0.55 1.48
N ASP A 23 7.04 -0.64 1.20
CA ASP A 23 7.64 -1.73 0.43
C ASP A 23 7.38 -3.12 1.04
N ASP A 24 7.48 -3.27 2.36
CA ASP A 24 7.22 -4.54 3.04
C ASP A 24 5.77 -5.02 2.80
N PHE A 25 4.82 -4.09 2.79
CA PHE A 25 3.42 -4.40 2.51
C PHE A 25 3.23 -4.80 1.03
N VAL A 26 3.84 -4.06 0.10
CA VAL A 26 3.80 -4.38 -1.33
C VAL A 26 4.36 -5.77 -1.59
N ASN A 27 5.52 -6.09 -1.01
CA ASN A 27 6.17 -7.38 -1.14
C ASN A 27 5.31 -8.50 -0.55
N ALA A 28 4.74 -8.31 0.65
CA ALA A 28 3.87 -9.30 1.27
C ALA A 28 2.61 -9.61 0.45
N ILE A 29 1.99 -8.61 -0.19
CA ILE A 29 0.84 -8.84 -1.08
C ILE A 29 1.26 -9.58 -2.35
N LYS A 30 2.42 -9.23 -2.92
CA LYS A 30 2.97 -9.87 -4.11
C LYS A 30 3.32 -11.34 -3.86
N GLU A 31 3.99 -11.65 -2.75
CA GLU A 31 4.34 -13.02 -2.33
C GLU A 31 3.12 -13.90 -2.10
N LYS A 32 2.03 -13.31 -1.58
CA LYS A 32 0.76 -14.02 -1.40
C LYS A 32 -0.02 -14.24 -2.70
N GLY A 33 0.37 -13.61 -3.81
CA GLY A 33 -0.25 -13.82 -5.13
C GLY A 33 -1.72 -13.41 -5.18
N LEU A 34 -2.16 -12.42 -4.39
CA LEU A 34 -3.58 -12.15 -4.14
C LEU A 34 -4.33 -11.47 -5.31
N GLY A 35 -3.67 -11.19 -6.43
CA GLY A 35 -4.26 -10.44 -7.56
C GLY A 35 -4.68 -9.00 -7.21
N THR A 36 -4.45 -8.56 -5.97
CA THR A 36 -4.71 -7.22 -5.48
C THR A 36 -3.63 -6.27 -5.99
N GLN A 37 -4.06 -5.19 -6.66
CA GLN A 37 -3.16 -4.11 -7.05
C GLN A 37 -2.89 -3.22 -5.84
N VAL A 38 -1.61 -3.05 -5.48
CA VAL A 38 -1.20 -2.09 -4.46
C VAL A 38 -0.76 -0.80 -5.15
N VAL A 39 -1.37 0.32 -4.79
CA VAL A 39 -1.04 1.65 -5.32
C VAL A 39 -0.55 2.52 -4.17
N VAL A 40 0.74 2.85 -4.20
CA VAL A 40 1.36 3.71 -3.19
C VAL A 40 1.22 5.16 -3.64
N LEU A 41 0.37 5.93 -2.96
CA LEU A 41 0.19 7.35 -3.20
C LEU A 41 1.03 8.17 -2.21
N LYS A 42 1.64 9.25 -2.69
CA LYS A 42 2.23 10.30 -1.86
C LYS A 42 1.15 11.28 -1.38
N PRO A 43 1.37 11.98 -0.27
CA PRO A 43 0.46 13.03 0.18
C PRO A 43 0.21 14.06 -0.93
N GLY A 44 -1.07 14.28 -1.25
CA GLY A 44 -1.52 15.18 -2.32
C GLY A 44 -1.71 14.52 -3.69
N GLU A 45 -1.29 13.27 -3.89
CA GLU A 45 -1.61 12.52 -5.10
C GLU A 45 -3.06 12.04 -5.09
N SER A 46 -3.63 11.87 -6.27
CA SER A 46 -5.01 11.41 -6.46
C SER A 46 -5.05 10.24 -7.44
N TYR A 47 -5.96 9.31 -7.20
CA TYR A 47 -6.22 8.18 -8.08
C TYR A 47 -7.64 8.30 -8.62
N ASN A 48 -7.79 8.30 -9.95
CA ASN A 48 -9.08 8.33 -10.63
C ASN A 48 -9.47 6.93 -11.10
N PHE A 49 -10.75 6.61 -10.98
CA PHE A 49 -11.34 5.30 -11.31
C PHE A 49 -11.94 5.26 -12.72
#